data_AF-A0A346AZS2-F1
#
_entry.id   AF-A0A346AZS2-F1
#
_cell.length_a   1.000
_cell.length_b   1.000
_cell.length_c   1.000
_cell.angle_alpha   90.00
_cell.angle_beta   90.00
_cell.angle_gamma   90.00
#
_symmetry.space_group_name_H-M   'P 1'
#
loop_
_entity.id
_entity.type
_entity.pdbx_description
1 polymer ?
#
loop_
_entity_poly.entity_id
_entity_poly.type
_entity_poly.pdbx_seq_one_letter_code
_entity_poly.pdbx_strand_id
1 'polypeptide(L)'
;MQAFLRYVDGKAAEGAFVQALDTEVKAIKQHKETRREYMTLAMELKRMFAEGERTGEQKKETMMILEMLREGISKETIARCARVSVEYVVELGKRNHLL
;
A
#
# COMPACT_ATOMS: atom_id res chain seq x y z
N MET A 1 37.34 23.89 -11.53
CA MET A 1 35.89 24.15 -11.37
C MET A 1 35.09 24.00 -12.67
N GLN A 2 35.54 24.60 -13.79
CA GLN A 2 34.77 24.63 -15.05
C GLN A 2 34.42 23.24 -15.63
N ALA A 3 35.33 22.27 -15.54
CA ALA A 3 35.11 20.91 -16.03
C ALA A 3 33.98 20.17 -15.28
N PHE A 4 33.85 20.39 -13.97
CA PHE A 4 32.78 19.82 -13.16
C PHE A 4 31.41 20.41 -13.53
N LEU A 5 31.33 21.74 -13.71
CA LEU A 5 30.08 22.39 -14.11
C LEU A 5 29.61 21.93 -15.50
N ARG A 6 30.53 21.81 -16.47
CA ARG A 6 30.21 21.27 -17.79
C ARG A 6 29.69 19.83 -17.73
N TYR A 7 30.25 19.02 -16.83
CA TYR A 7 29.77 17.66 -16.59
C TYR A 7 28.38 17.62 -15.95
N VAL A 8 28.09 18.50 -14.98
CA VAL A 8 26.74 18.66 -14.41
C VAL A 8 25.73 19.09 -15.48
N ASP A 9 26.14 19.93 -16.44
CA ASP A 9 25.35 20.31 -17.61
C ASP A 9 25.19 19.17 -18.65
N GLY A 10 25.68 17.96 -18.36
CA GLY A 10 25.55 16.78 -19.22
C GLY A 10 26.59 16.67 -20.34
N LYS A 11 27.64 17.51 -20.32
CA LYS A 11 28.77 17.38 -21.27
C LYS A 11 29.75 16.31 -20.80
N ALA A 12 30.68 15.92 -21.69
CA ALA A 12 31.64 14.87 -21.42
C ALA A 12 32.46 15.11 -20.13
N ALA A 13 32.77 14.02 -19.42
CA ALA A 13 33.64 14.04 -18.24
C ALA A 13 35.09 14.33 -18.65
N GLU A 14 35.52 15.56 -18.45
CA GLU A 14 36.87 16.03 -18.81
C GLU A 14 37.72 16.22 -17.54
N GLY A 15 38.93 15.65 -17.54
CA GLY A 15 39.88 15.74 -16.43
C GLY A 15 39.73 14.63 -15.38
N ALA A 16 40.85 14.29 -14.72
CA ALA A 16 40.97 13.10 -13.87
C ALA A 16 39.91 13.03 -12.75
N PHE A 17 39.62 14.15 -12.09
CA PHE A 17 38.62 14.20 -11.01
C PHE A 17 37.20 13.89 -11.52
N VAL A 18 36.79 14.50 -12.63
CA VAL A 18 35.43 14.34 -13.18
C VAL A 18 35.26 12.95 -13.80
N GLN A 19 36.32 12.37 -14.37
CA GLN A 19 36.31 11.01 -14.90
C GLN A 19 36.22 9.93 -13.81
N ALA A 20 36.93 10.12 -12.69
CA ALA A 20 36.80 9.26 -11.52
C ALA A 20 35.36 9.33 -10.96
N LEU A 21 34.82 10.55 -10.86
CA LEU A 21 33.43 10.77 -10.42
C LEU A 21 32.41 10.14 -11.38
N ASP A 22 32.59 10.27 -12.71
CA ASP A 22 31.70 9.66 -13.70
C ASP A 22 31.71 8.12 -13.66
N THR A 23 32.87 7.52 -13.37
CA THR A 23 33.00 6.07 -13.18
C THR A 23 32.18 5.59 -11.97
N GLU A 24 32.30 6.26 -10.83
CA GLU A 24 31.52 5.94 -9.63
C GLU A 24 30.02 6.16 -9.85
N VAL A 25 29.63 7.27 -10.48
CA VAL A 25 28.23 7.56 -10.84
C VAL A 25 27.68 6.47 -11.75
N LYS A 26 28.45 5.99 -12.73
CA LYS A 26 28.06 4.87 -13.61
C LYS A 26 27.92 3.57 -12.84
N ALA A 27 28.84 3.27 -11.92
CA ALA A 27 28.77 2.07 -11.08
C ALA A 27 27.48 2.05 -10.24
N ILE A 28 27.16 3.16 -9.58
CA ILE A 28 25.91 3.32 -8.80
C ILE A 28 24.68 3.21 -9.69
N LYS A 29 24.67 3.85 -10.87
CA LYS A 29 23.55 3.75 -11.83
C LYS A 29 23.35 2.34 -12.37
N GLN A 30 24.42 1.52 -12.41
CA GLN A 30 24.40 0.13 -12.85
C GLN A 30 24.12 -0.85 -11.72
N HIS A 31 23.96 -0.39 -10.46
CA HIS A 31 23.58 -1.22 -9.32
C HIS A 31 22.11 -1.70 -9.46
N LYS A 32 21.93 -2.68 -10.37
CA LYS A 32 20.63 -3.25 -10.77
C LYS A 32 19.96 -4.00 -9.63
N GLU A 33 20.74 -4.57 -8.71
CA GLU A 33 20.21 -5.29 -7.54
C GLU A 33 19.39 -4.36 -6.65
N THR A 34 19.90 -3.17 -6.32
CA THR A 34 19.15 -2.18 -5.52
C THR A 34 17.88 -1.71 -6.23
N ARG A 35 17.89 -1.56 -7.56
CA ARG A 35 16.65 -1.24 -8.31
C ARG A 35 15.64 -2.37 -8.22
N ARG A 36 16.08 -3.62 -8.38
CA ARG A 36 15.20 -4.80 -8.33
C ARG A 36 14.63 -4.98 -6.93
N GLU A 37 15.48 -4.93 -5.90
CA GLU A 37 15.09 -5.01 -4.49
C GLU A 37 14.11 -3.90 -4.13
N TYR A 38 14.40 -2.66 -4.54
CA TYR A 38 13.49 -1.53 -4.34
C TYR A 38 12.14 -1.76 -5.03
N MET A 39 12.14 -2.24 -6.28
CA MET A 39 10.90 -2.53 -6.99
C MET A 39 10.09 -3.65 -6.33
N THR A 40 10.76 -4.73 -5.89
CA THR A 40 10.12 -5.82 -5.14
C THR A 40 9.47 -5.27 -3.87
N LEU A 41 10.23 -4.52 -3.06
CA LEU A 41 9.73 -3.91 -1.83
C LEU A 41 8.57 -2.95 -2.09
N ALA A 42 8.66 -2.09 -3.11
CA ALA A 42 7.60 -1.16 -3.47
C ALA A 42 6.32 -1.89 -3.91
N MET A 43 6.46 -3.01 -4.63
CA MET A 43 5.31 -3.85 -5.00
C MET A 43 4.69 -4.54 -3.79
N GLU A 44 5.50 -5.05 -2.85
CA GLU A 44 5.01 -5.65 -1.61
C GLU A 44 4.27 -4.64 -0.75
N LEU A 45 4.83 -3.44 -0.55
CA LEU A 45 4.16 -2.35 0.15
C LEU A 45 2.82 -2.01 -0.50
N LYS A 46 2.79 -1.87 -1.83
CA LYS A 46 1.54 -1.59 -2.55
C LYS A 46 0.50 -2.69 -2.35
N ARG A 47 0.90 -3.96 -2.34
CA ARG A 47 0.00 -5.09 -2.05
C ARG A 47 -0.53 -5.02 -0.62
N MET A 48 0.35 -4.82 0.36
CA MET A 48 -0.04 -4.70 1.76
C MET A 48 -1.01 -3.55 2.01
N PHE A 49 -0.79 -2.39 1.38
CA PHE A 49 -1.72 -1.26 1.47
C PHE A 49 -3.10 -1.61 0.89
N ALA A 50 -3.16 -2.19 -0.31
CA ALA A 50 -4.42 -2.56 -0.94
C ALA A 50 -5.18 -3.65 -0.15
N GLU A 51 -4.47 -4.62 0.44
CA GLU A 51 -5.06 -5.61 1.34
C GLU A 51 -5.54 -5.00 2.65
N GLY A 52 -4.79 -4.03 3.18
CA GLY A 52 -5.16 -3.26 4.37
C GLY A 52 -6.44 -2.46 4.15
N GLU A 53 -6.57 -1.77 3.02
CA GLU A 53 -7.78 -1.03 2.63
C GLU A 53 -9.00 -1.95 2.56
N ARG A 54 -8.89 -3.06 1.81
CA ARG A 54 -9.98 -4.05 1.70
C ARG A 54 -10.40 -4.63 3.05
N THR A 55 -9.40 -4.97 3.88
CA THR A 55 -9.66 -5.51 5.23
C THR A 55 -10.32 -4.45 6.12
N GLY A 56 -9.93 -3.19 5.98
CA GLY A 56 -10.52 -2.06 6.69
C GLY A 56 -11.98 -1.85 6.34
N GLU A 57 -12.32 -1.90 5.05
CA GLU A 57 -13.71 -1.80 4.56
C GLU A 57 -14.58 -2.93 5.13
N GLN A 58 -14.14 -4.19 5.01
CA GLN A 58 -14.88 -5.33 5.55
C GLN A 58 -15.08 -5.25 7.07
N LYS A 59 -14.05 -4.81 7.80
CA LYS A 59 -14.15 -4.60 9.25
C LYS A 59 -15.16 -3.52 9.58
N LYS A 60 -15.15 -2.40 8.85
CA LYS A 60 -16.11 -1.30 9.03
C LYS A 60 -17.55 -1.75 8.79
N GLU A 61 -17.79 -2.50 7.71
CA GLU A 61 -19.11 -3.08 7.41
C GLU A 61 -19.59 -4.01 8.54
N THR A 62 -18.70 -4.88 9.01
CA THR A 62 -18.99 -5.81 10.11
C THR A 62 -19.31 -5.07 11.41
N MET A 63 -18.52 -4.03 11.74
CA MET A 63 -18.76 -3.21 12.93
C MET A 63 -20.11 -2.48 12.86
N MET A 64 -20.44 -1.91 11.70
CA MET A 64 -21.73 -1.25 11.49
C MET A 64 -22.91 -2.20 11.73
N ILE A 65 -22.84 -3.44 11.21
CA ILE A 65 -23.87 -4.46 11.44
C ILE A 65 -24.01 -4.76 12.94
N LEU A 66 -22.89 -4.89 13.66
CA LEU A 66 -22.90 -5.14 15.11
C LEU A 66 -23.47 -3.96 15.91
N GLU A 67 -23.16 -2.73 15.53
CA GLU A 67 -23.72 -1.52 16.15
C GLU A 67 -25.24 -1.45 15.94
N MET A 68 -25.71 -1.67 14.71
CA MET A 68 -27.15 -1.72 14.42
C MET A 68 -27.88 -2.83 15.21
N LEU A 69 -27.23 -3.98 15.41
CA LEU A 69 -27.76 -5.05 16.26
C LEU A 69 -27.86 -4.63 17.73
N ARG A 70 -26.86 -3.92 18.26
CA ARG A 70 -26.87 -3.39 19.64
C ARG A 70 -27.96 -2.34 19.84
N GLU A 71 -28.26 -1.56 18.82
CA GLU A 71 -29.37 -0.59 18.82
C GLU A 71 -30.75 -1.24 18.70
N GLY A 72 -30.82 -2.57 18.53
CA GLY A 72 -32.09 -3.31 18.45
C GLY A 72 -32.77 -3.23 17.08
N ILE A 73 -32.05 -2.81 16.03
CA ILE A 73 -32.58 -2.77 14.67
C ILE A 73 -32.86 -4.20 14.19
N SER A 74 -33.97 -4.40 13.47
CA SER A 74 -34.37 -5.72 12.98
C SER A 74 -33.33 -6.30 12.01
N LYS A 75 -33.13 -7.62 12.06
CA LYS A 75 -32.12 -8.31 11.24
C LYS A 75 -32.40 -8.18 9.75
N GLU A 76 -33.68 -8.15 9.38
CA GLU A 76 -34.16 -8.00 8.01
C GLU A 76 -33.84 -6.60 7.49
N THR A 77 -33.98 -5.57 8.33
CA THR A 77 -33.63 -4.19 7.99
C THR A 77 -32.13 -4.05 7.81
N ILE A 78 -31.33 -4.60 8.73
CA ILE A 78 -29.87 -4.59 8.66
C ILE A 78 -29.38 -5.31 7.39
N ALA A 79 -29.89 -6.52 7.13
CA ALA A 79 -29.55 -7.31 5.95
C ALA A 79 -29.83 -6.55 4.65
N ARG A 80 -30.99 -5.88 4.56
CA ARG A 80 -31.34 -5.03 3.41
C ARG A 80 -30.40 -3.83 3.27
N CYS A 81 -30.07 -3.13 4.37
CA CYS A 81 -29.20 -1.95 4.36
C CYS A 81 -27.76 -2.30 3.99
N ALA A 82 -27.20 -3.35 4.61
CA ALA A 82 -25.84 -3.82 4.38
C ALA A 82 -25.73 -4.71 3.12
N ARG A 83 -26.84 -5.03 2.45
CA ARG A 83 -26.91 -5.90 1.25
C ARG A 83 -26.29 -7.28 1.48
N VAL A 84 -26.53 -7.85 2.66
CA VAL A 84 -26.10 -9.18 3.07
C VAL A 84 -27.31 -10.07 3.36
N SER A 85 -27.09 -11.36 3.52
CA SER A 85 -28.18 -12.27 3.90
C SER A 85 -28.56 -12.08 5.38
N VAL A 86 -29.81 -12.42 5.72
CA VAL A 86 -30.27 -12.40 7.12
C VAL A 86 -29.51 -13.43 7.95
N GLU A 87 -29.18 -14.58 7.34
CA GLU A 87 -28.38 -15.64 7.95
C GLU A 87 -27.01 -15.10 8.39
N TYR A 88 -26.35 -14.30 7.55
CA TYR A 88 -25.05 -13.70 7.89
C TYR A 88 -25.16 -12.76 9.11
N VAL A 89 -26.19 -11.92 9.16
CA VAL A 89 -26.44 -11.03 10.32
C VAL A 89 -26.71 -11.84 11.59
N VAL A 90 -27.45 -12.94 11.48
CA VAL A 90 -27.72 -13.86 12.61
C VAL A 90 -26.45 -14.52 13.10
N GLU A 91 -25.63 -15.07 12.20
CA GLU A 91 -24.35 -15.69 12.56
C GLU A 91 -23.42 -14.69 13.23
N LEU A 92 -23.32 -13.47 12.67
CA LEU A 92 -22.47 -12.44 13.22
C LEU A 92 -22.92 -12.02 14.62
N GLY A 93 -24.23 -11.86 14.84
CA GLY A 93 -24.78 -11.56 16.16
C GLY A 93 -24.53 -12.66 17.18
N LYS A 94 -24.71 -13.94 16.81
CA LYS A 94 -24.43 -15.09 17.69
C LYS A 94 -22.96 -15.18 18.09
N ARG A 95 -22.05 -14.99 17.13
CA ARG A 95 -20.59 -14.99 17.38
C ARG A 95 -20.16 -13.86 18.34
N ASN A 96 -20.95 -12.79 18.43
CA ASN A 96 -20.69 -11.63 19.28
C ASN A 96 -21.63 -11.53 20.49
N HIS A 97 -22.38 -12.59 20.81
CA HIS A 97 -23.31 -12.65 21.96
C HIS A 97 -24.39 -11.56 21.98
N LEU A 98 -24.79 -11.09 20.79
CA LEU A 98 -25.86 -10.10 20.64
C LEU A 98 -27.23 -10.74 20.38
N LEU A 99 -27.26 -12.01 19.97
CA LEU A 99 -28.43 -12.78 19.53
C LEU A 99 -28.42 -14.21 20.05
#